data_AF-A0A524K1S3-F1
#
_entry.id   AF-A0A524K1S3-F1
#
_cell.length_a   1.000
_cell.length_b   1.000
_cell.length_c   1.000
_cell.angle_alpha   90.00
_cell.angle_beta   90.00
_cell.angle_gamma   90.00
#
_symmetry.space_group_name_H-M   'P 1'
#
loop_
_entity.id
_entity.type
_entity.pdbx_description
1 polymer ?
#
loop_
_entity_poly.entity_id
_entity_poly.type
_entity_poly.pdbx_seq_one_letter_code
_entity_poly.pdbx_strand_id
1 'polypeptide(L)'
;MTPADERIVQLLAKWRKSLDLHTRYTRLSDDQYWLVQPWPQHQRPTPWIVDLASQRLADLQRIVQTRVAAGDPSLSEALELMSFLANLVGSQHVQRYIPTAEVEQQRPIESLTVQDEPPAPPPPVSDATTARNKVLSPASDPHSKPDQPPEEDKASLDSEVVRDAIRLLSWGREWHELPAAIARMSGRPKTAQVRQILKAHRDTIELQATDLSAKH
;
A
#
# COMPACT_ATOMS: atom_id res chain seq x y z
N MET A 1 -26.08 17.01 -8.16
CA MET A 1 -24.81 17.02 -7.44
C MET A 1 -25.11 17.15 -5.96
N THR A 2 -24.54 16.27 -5.15
CA THR A 2 -24.78 16.13 -3.72
C THR A 2 -23.59 16.69 -2.92
N PRO A 3 -23.74 16.93 -1.60
CA PRO A 3 -22.61 17.32 -0.75
C PRO A 3 -21.46 16.29 -0.75
N ALA A 4 -21.77 14.99 -0.95
CA ALA A 4 -20.74 13.95 -1.08
C ALA A 4 -19.95 14.09 -2.39
N ASP A 5 -20.63 14.35 -3.51
CA ASP A 5 -19.99 14.63 -4.80
C ASP A 5 -19.02 15.82 -4.71
N GLU A 6 -19.47 16.92 -4.07
CA GLU A 6 -18.65 18.13 -3.89
C GLU A 6 -17.38 17.85 -3.07
N ARG A 7 -17.51 17.13 -1.94
CA ARG A 7 -16.37 16.76 -1.07
C ARG A 7 -15.38 15.86 -1.81
N ILE A 8 -15.85 14.89 -2.58
CA ILE A 8 -15.01 13.99 -3.36
C ILE A 8 -14.31 14.74 -4.50
N VAL A 9 -15.02 15.60 -5.24
CA VAL A 9 -14.41 16.45 -6.29
C VAL A 9 -13.33 17.36 -5.70
N GLN A 10 -13.57 17.98 -4.54
CA GLN A 10 -12.57 18.80 -3.84
C GLN A 10 -11.36 17.96 -3.39
N LEU A 11 -11.58 16.77 -2.84
CA LEU A 11 -10.51 15.86 -2.42
C LEU A 11 -9.64 15.41 -3.59
N LEU A 12 -10.25 15.01 -4.72
CA LEU A 12 -9.55 14.64 -5.94
C LEU A 12 -8.78 15.82 -6.54
N ALA A 13 -9.31 17.04 -6.44
CA ALA A 13 -8.61 18.26 -6.85
C ALA A 13 -7.41 18.59 -5.95
N LYS A 14 -7.50 18.36 -4.62
CA LYS A 14 -6.36 18.49 -3.69
C LYS A 14 -5.27 17.47 -4.01
N TRP A 15 -5.64 16.21 -4.25
CA TRP A 15 -4.70 15.17 -4.69
C TRP A 15 -4.02 15.49 -6.02
N ARG A 16 -4.75 16.07 -6.99
CA ARG A 16 -4.19 16.48 -8.29
C ARG A 16 -3.04 17.48 -8.09
N LYS A 17 -3.31 18.56 -7.35
CA LYS A 17 -2.30 19.58 -7.01
C LYS A 17 -1.10 18.99 -6.26
N SER A 18 -1.34 18.06 -5.34
CA SER A 18 -0.27 17.38 -4.59
C SER A 18 0.62 16.53 -5.50
N LEU A 19 0.07 15.83 -6.49
CA LEU A 19 0.85 15.04 -7.45
C LEU A 19 1.58 15.94 -8.44
N ASP A 20 0.95 17.01 -8.93
CA ASP A 20 1.59 18.01 -9.80
C ASP A 20 2.84 18.66 -9.14
N LEU A 21 2.84 18.81 -7.81
CA LEU A 21 4.01 19.23 -7.04
C LEU A 21 5.07 18.11 -6.94
N HIS A 22 4.68 16.88 -6.64
CA HIS A 22 5.62 15.75 -6.60
C HIS A 22 6.30 15.49 -7.95
N THR A 23 5.62 15.66 -9.08
CA THR A 23 6.22 15.58 -10.43
C THR A 23 7.32 16.63 -10.68
N ARG A 24 7.33 17.71 -9.89
CA ARG A 24 8.44 18.69 -9.85
C ARG A 24 9.50 18.29 -8.83
N TYR A 25 9.09 17.86 -7.63
CA TYR A 25 10.00 17.51 -6.53
C TYR A 25 10.83 16.23 -6.78
N THR A 26 10.34 15.29 -7.60
CA THR A 26 11.10 14.13 -8.05
C THR A 26 12.29 14.49 -8.96
N ARG A 27 12.37 15.73 -9.47
CA ARG A 27 13.48 16.24 -10.27
C ARG A 27 14.57 16.95 -9.45
N LEU A 28 14.32 17.20 -8.16
CA LEU A 28 15.27 17.82 -7.24
C LEU A 28 16.36 16.82 -6.82
N SER A 29 17.48 17.31 -6.25
CA SER A 29 18.39 16.43 -5.50
C SER A 29 17.69 15.85 -4.26
N ASP A 30 18.30 14.85 -3.62
CA ASP A 30 17.67 14.22 -2.45
C ASP A 30 17.54 15.20 -1.27
N ASP A 31 18.62 15.93 -0.95
CA ASP A 31 18.61 16.95 0.11
C ASP A 31 17.56 18.04 -0.16
N GLN A 32 17.48 18.51 -1.41
CA GLN A 32 16.49 19.50 -1.82
C GLN A 32 15.05 18.97 -1.71
N TYR A 33 14.82 17.69 -1.99
CA TYR A 33 13.51 17.07 -1.80
C TYR A 33 13.10 17.08 -0.32
N TRP A 34 13.98 16.73 0.61
CA TRP A 34 13.68 16.74 2.05
C TRP A 34 13.45 18.13 2.62
N LEU A 35 14.05 19.15 1.99
CA LEU A 35 13.96 20.55 2.40
C LEU A 35 12.75 21.31 1.85
N VAL A 36 12.16 20.87 0.72
CA VAL A 36 11.13 21.63 0.01
C VAL A 36 9.79 21.76 0.77
N GLN A 37 9.46 20.82 1.67
CA GLN A 37 8.29 20.88 2.56
C GLN A 37 8.59 20.23 3.93
N PRO A 38 7.83 20.55 4.99
CA PRO A 38 7.92 19.87 6.29
C PRO A 38 7.32 18.46 6.22
N TRP A 39 8.00 17.53 5.54
CA TRP A 39 7.47 16.19 5.33
C TRP A 39 7.31 15.37 6.62
N PRO A 40 6.27 14.53 6.74
CA PRO A 40 6.26 13.45 7.71
C PRO A 40 7.32 12.39 7.35
N GLN A 41 7.62 11.48 8.27
CA GLN A 41 8.46 10.32 7.98
C GLN A 41 7.81 9.47 6.86
N HIS A 42 8.50 9.35 5.73
CA HIS A 42 8.07 8.58 4.56
C HIS A 42 9.31 8.15 3.75
N GLN A 43 9.11 7.36 2.68
CA GLN A 43 10.14 7.11 1.67
C GLN A 43 9.89 8.05 0.49
N ARG A 44 10.94 8.67 -0.07
CA ARG A 44 10.82 9.54 -1.23
C ARG A 44 10.12 8.82 -2.40
N PRO A 45 8.99 9.32 -2.94
CA PRO A 45 8.34 8.71 -4.08
C PRO A 45 9.24 8.69 -5.31
N THR A 46 9.26 7.57 -6.04
CA THR A 46 9.95 7.47 -7.33
C THR A 46 9.14 8.18 -8.43
N PRO A 47 9.77 8.70 -9.50
CA PRO A 47 9.05 9.37 -10.59
C PRO A 47 7.90 8.53 -11.16
N TRP A 48 8.16 7.26 -11.47
CA TRP A 48 7.19 6.35 -12.08
C TRP A 48 5.93 6.15 -11.22
N ILE A 49 6.04 6.22 -9.89
CA ILE A 49 4.92 5.98 -8.98
C ILE A 49 4.04 7.23 -8.83
N VAL A 50 4.62 8.42 -8.99
CA VAL A 50 3.91 9.70 -9.09
C VAL A 50 3.16 9.78 -10.43
N ASP A 51 3.77 9.33 -11.52
CA ASP A 51 3.14 9.24 -12.84
C ASP A 51 1.96 8.25 -12.82
N LEU A 52 2.15 7.05 -12.26
CA LEU A 52 1.09 6.05 -12.08
C LEU A 52 -0.06 6.57 -11.20
N ALA A 53 0.27 7.20 -10.07
CA ALA A 53 -0.73 7.81 -9.20
C ALA A 53 -1.53 8.91 -9.93
N SER A 54 -0.87 9.70 -10.77
CA SER A 54 -1.50 10.76 -11.57
C SER A 54 -2.45 10.18 -12.64
N GLN A 55 -2.06 9.08 -13.29
CA GLN A 55 -2.92 8.35 -14.22
C GLN A 55 -4.17 7.80 -13.52
N ARG A 56 -4.00 7.07 -12.41
CA ARG A 56 -5.13 6.49 -11.65
C ARG A 56 -6.04 7.55 -11.03
N LEU A 57 -5.49 8.70 -10.63
CA LEU A 57 -6.30 9.84 -10.20
C LEU A 57 -7.13 10.42 -11.36
N ALA A 58 -6.56 10.55 -12.56
CA ALA A 58 -7.29 11.02 -13.74
C ALA A 58 -8.41 10.05 -14.16
N ASP A 59 -8.19 8.73 -14.03
CA ASP A 59 -9.22 7.72 -14.24
C ASP A 59 -10.36 7.84 -13.23
N LEU A 60 -10.05 7.96 -11.93
CA LEU A 60 -11.05 8.14 -10.88
C LEU A 60 -11.83 9.45 -11.04
N GLN A 61 -11.17 10.55 -11.41
CA GLN A 61 -11.82 11.81 -11.75
C GLN A 61 -12.84 11.66 -12.88
N ARG A 62 -12.48 10.92 -13.95
CA ARG A 62 -13.37 10.65 -15.09
C ARG A 62 -14.60 9.84 -14.66
N ILE A 63 -14.40 8.79 -13.87
CA ILE A 63 -15.50 7.94 -13.37
C ILE A 63 -16.47 8.77 -12.51
N VAL A 64 -15.96 9.56 -11.57
CA VAL A 64 -16.79 10.44 -10.72
C VAL A 64 -17.53 11.48 -11.57
N GLN A 65 -16.85 12.16 -12.50
CA GLN A 65 -17.49 13.14 -13.39
C GLN A 65 -18.62 12.52 -14.22
N THR A 66 -18.44 11.32 -14.78
CA THR A 66 -19.48 10.61 -15.52
C THR A 66 -20.70 10.30 -14.64
N ARG A 67 -20.49 9.84 -13.40
CA ARG A 67 -21.57 9.51 -12.45
C ARG A 67 -22.33 10.74 -11.97
N VAL A 68 -21.60 11.81 -11.63
CA VAL A 68 -22.19 13.11 -11.24
C VAL A 68 -23.00 13.73 -12.39
N ALA A 69 -22.52 13.64 -13.63
CA ALA A 69 -23.26 14.09 -14.82
C ALA A 69 -24.52 13.25 -15.10
N ALA A 70 -24.49 11.96 -14.78
CA ALA A 70 -25.65 11.07 -14.83
C ALA A 70 -26.63 11.24 -13.64
N GLY A 71 -26.28 12.05 -12.63
CA GLY A 71 -27.08 12.26 -11.43
C GLY A 71 -27.08 11.06 -10.46
N ASP A 72 -26.11 10.16 -10.57
CA ASP A 72 -25.99 8.94 -9.75
C ASP A 72 -25.02 9.16 -8.55
N PRO A 73 -25.53 9.28 -7.32
CA PRO A 73 -24.72 9.52 -6.13
C PRO A 73 -24.09 8.24 -5.55
N SER A 74 -24.45 7.05 -6.05
CA SER A 74 -24.12 5.77 -5.38
C SER A 74 -22.62 5.55 -5.18
N LEU A 75 -21.80 5.99 -6.13
CA LEU A 75 -20.33 5.95 -6.01
C LEU A 75 -19.83 6.87 -4.90
N SER A 76 -20.38 8.08 -4.80
CA SER A 76 -19.97 9.07 -3.81
C SER A 76 -20.37 8.67 -2.40
N GLU A 77 -21.58 8.14 -2.24
CA GLU A 77 -22.07 7.56 -0.98
C GLU A 77 -21.23 6.34 -0.55
N ALA A 78 -20.90 5.44 -1.48
CA ALA A 78 -20.04 4.29 -1.19
C ALA A 78 -18.62 4.71 -0.76
N LEU A 79 -18.06 5.76 -1.36
CA LEU A 79 -16.75 6.30 -0.98
C LEU A 79 -16.75 6.98 0.40
N GLU A 80 -17.80 7.75 0.73
CA GLU A 80 -17.97 8.31 2.08
C GLU A 80 -18.19 7.20 3.13
N LEU A 81 -18.94 6.15 2.82
CA LEU A 81 -19.09 4.97 3.69
C LEU A 81 -17.76 4.24 3.91
N MET A 82 -16.95 4.03 2.86
CA MET A 82 -15.61 3.45 3.02
C MET A 82 -14.67 4.36 3.83
N SER A 83 -14.75 5.68 3.66
CA SER A 83 -14.01 6.67 4.45
C SER A 83 -14.38 6.57 5.94
N PHE A 84 -15.67 6.50 6.26
CA PHE A 84 -16.17 6.29 7.62
C PHE A 84 -15.68 4.96 8.23
N LEU A 85 -15.78 3.85 7.49
CA LEU A 85 -15.31 2.53 7.94
C LEU A 85 -13.78 2.51 8.18
N ALA A 86 -12.99 3.15 7.32
CA ALA A 86 -11.55 3.28 7.50
C ALA A 86 -11.20 4.03 8.80
N ASN A 87 -11.94 5.09 9.13
CA ASN A 87 -11.75 5.83 10.37
C ASN A 87 -12.08 4.99 11.63
N LEU A 88 -13.09 4.10 11.57
CA LEU A 88 -13.46 3.19 12.66
C LEU A 88 -12.42 2.10 12.93
N VAL A 89 -11.78 1.57 11.89
CA VAL A 89 -10.73 0.53 12.02
C VAL A 89 -9.39 1.13 12.49
N GLY A 90 -9.34 2.42 12.81
CA GLY A 90 -8.14 3.10 13.29
C GLY A 90 -7.08 3.32 12.21
N SER A 91 -7.42 3.14 10.91
CA SER A 91 -6.48 3.33 9.79
C SER A 91 -6.18 4.80 9.48
N GLN A 92 -6.42 5.70 10.44
CA GLN A 92 -6.12 7.13 10.36
C GLN A 92 -4.60 7.40 10.33
N HIS A 93 -3.79 6.47 10.86
CA HIS A 93 -2.33 6.53 10.89
C HIS A 93 -1.65 5.68 9.80
N VAL A 94 -2.30 5.45 8.67
CA VAL A 94 -1.62 4.87 7.50
C VAL A 94 -0.53 5.84 7.02
N GLN A 95 0.73 5.42 7.14
CA GLN A 95 1.86 6.12 6.56
C GLN A 95 1.65 6.22 5.04
N ARG A 96 1.35 7.43 4.55
CA ARG A 96 1.07 7.65 3.13
C ARG A 96 2.36 7.46 2.34
N TYR A 97 2.33 6.57 1.35
CA TYR A 97 3.49 6.32 0.48
C TYR A 97 3.87 7.59 -0.31
N ILE A 98 2.87 8.35 -0.76
CA ILE A 98 3.04 9.72 -1.28
C ILE A 98 2.46 10.68 -0.24
N PRO A 99 3.27 11.52 0.45
CA PRO A 99 2.75 12.51 1.38
C PRO A 99 2.00 13.61 0.62
N THR A 100 1.00 14.23 1.25
CA THR A 100 0.27 15.34 0.63
C THR A 100 1.16 16.59 0.60
N ALA A 101 1.40 17.11 -0.60
CA ALA A 101 2.17 18.32 -0.85
C ALA A 101 1.23 19.53 -0.95
N GLU A 102 1.57 20.64 -0.29
CA GLU A 102 0.77 21.87 -0.29
C GLU A 102 1.63 23.06 -0.71
N VAL A 103 1.13 23.89 -1.65
CA VAL A 103 1.89 25.04 -2.18
C VAL A 103 2.24 26.04 -1.07
N GLU A 104 1.32 26.24 -0.14
CA GLU A 104 1.46 27.15 1.02
C GLU A 104 2.56 26.71 2.00
N GLN A 105 2.93 25.43 1.98
CA GLN A 105 3.98 24.86 2.84
C GLN A 105 5.35 24.74 2.13
N GLN A 106 5.43 25.17 0.86
CA GLN A 106 6.65 25.08 0.07
C GLN A 106 7.70 26.09 0.55
N ARG A 107 8.88 25.58 0.92
CA ARG A 107 10.04 26.39 1.35
C ARG A 107 10.91 26.78 0.15
N PRO A 108 11.45 28.02 0.10
CA PRO A 108 12.43 28.40 -0.92
C PRO A 108 13.72 27.60 -0.73
N ILE A 109 14.15 26.88 -1.77
CA ILE A 109 15.35 26.03 -1.73
C ILE A 109 16.63 26.87 -1.62
N GLU A 110 16.63 28.07 -2.18
CA GLU A 110 17.75 29.03 -2.10
C GLU A 110 18.07 29.48 -0.67
N SER A 111 17.09 29.45 0.25
CA SER A 111 17.27 29.88 1.64
C SER A 111 17.98 28.84 2.53
N LEU A 112 18.38 27.70 1.97
CA LEU A 112 18.86 26.53 2.73
C LEU A 112 20.28 26.09 2.35
N THR A 113 20.97 26.84 1.48
CA THR A 113 22.39 26.66 1.17
C THR A 113 23.34 27.38 2.15
N VAL A 114 22.80 28.11 3.14
CA VAL A 114 23.59 28.82 4.16
C VAL A 114 23.63 28.02 5.47
N GLN A 115 24.17 26.80 5.42
CA GLN A 115 24.62 26.08 6.61
C GLN A 115 25.66 24.98 6.30
N ASP A 116 26.61 25.29 5.40
CA ASP A 116 27.82 24.48 5.22
C ASP A 116 28.92 25.01 6.17
N GLU A 117 28.74 24.77 7.47
CA GLU A 117 29.76 25.00 8.50
C GLU A 117 30.49 23.67 8.80
N PRO A 118 31.83 23.59 8.69
CA PRO A 118 32.52 22.30 8.69
C PRO A 118 32.46 21.56 10.04
N PRO A 119 32.31 20.22 10.06
CA PRO A 119 32.32 19.45 11.29
C PRO A 119 33.71 19.43 11.94
N ALA A 120 33.80 19.90 13.18
CA ALA A 120 34.98 19.75 14.03
C ALA A 120 35.21 18.26 14.42
N PRO A 121 36.47 17.81 14.61
CA PRO A 121 36.82 16.39 14.61
C PRO A 121 36.45 15.64 15.91
N PRO A 122 36.23 14.30 15.84
CA PRO A 122 35.87 13.49 16.99
C PRO A 122 37.07 13.07 17.87
N PRO A 123 36.90 12.97 19.20
CA PRO A 123 37.86 12.30 20.10
C PRO A 123 37.78 10.77 20.03
N PRO A 124 38.81 10.03 20.49
CA PRO A 124 39.09 8.67 20.03
C PRO A 124 38.36 7.54 20.79
N VAL A 125 38.32 6.38 20.13
CA VAL A 125 37.84 5.10 20.66
C VAL A 125 38.74 4.53 21.77
N SER A 126 38.19 3.61 22.56
CA SER A 126 38.96 2.69 23.41
C SER A 126 38.25 1.34 23.51
N ASP A 127 38.97 0.26 23.20
CA ASP A 127 38.48 -1.12 23.19
C ASP A 127 38.32 -1.73 24.60
N ALA A 128 37.32 -2.60 24.78
CA ALA A 128 37.42 -3.78 25.65
C ALA A 128 36.31 -4.84 25.42
N THR A 129 36.63 -5.83 24.60
CA THR A 129 36.58 -7.27 24.99
C THR A 129 35.25 -7.91 25.49
N THR A 130 34.65 -8.68 24.58
CA THR A 130 34.21 -10.08 24.76
C THR A 130 33.14 -10.45 25.80
N ALA A 131 31.98 -10.90 25.29
CA ALA A 131 31.29 -12.08 25.83
C ALA A 131 30.78 -12.97 24.69
N ARG A 132 31.19 -14.24 24.71
CA ARG A 132 30.96 -15.28 23.68
C ARG A 132 29.80 -16.16 24.15
N ASN A 133 28.89 -16.59 23.27
CA ASN A 133 28.01 -17.71 23.67
C ASN A 133 27.60 -18.72 22.58
N LYS A 134 27.44 -19.97 23.06
CA LYS A 134 27.23 -21.24 22.35
C LYS A 134 26.07 -22.00 22.99
N VAL A 135 25.36 -22.91 22.32
CA VAL A 135 25.15 -23.18 20.88
C VAL A 135 24.03 -24.24 20.79
N LEU A 136 23.44 -24.44 19.60
CA LEU A 136 22.54 -25.55 19.23
C LEU A 136 21.14 -25.59 19.88
N SER A 137 20.14 -25.82 19.02
CA SER A 137 18.87 -26.46 19.38
C SER A 137 19.09 -27.96 19.67
N PRO A 138 18.14 -28.62 20.34
CA PRO A 138 17.31 -29.57 19.57
C PRO A 138 15.82 -29.51 19.92
N ALA A 139 15.01 -30.20 19.12
CA ALA A 139 13.55 -30.22 19.20
C ALA A 139 13.00 -31.41 20.02
N SER A 140 11.74 -31.30 20.49
CA SER A 140 10.65 -32.26 20.25
C SER A 140 9.34 -31.83 20.93
N ASP A 141 8.20 -32.04 20.26
CA ASP A 141 6.85 -31.97 20.85
C ASP A 141 6.57 -33.17 21.79
N PRO A 142 5.43 -33.24 22.51
CA PRO A 142 4.24 -33.81 21.86
C PRO A 142 2.86 -33.25 22.27
N HIS A 143 1.98 -33.19 21.27
CA HIS A 143 0.54 -33.53 21.32
C HIS A 143 -0.47 -32.60 22.04
N SER A 144 -1.38 -32.06 21.22
CA SER A 144 -2.82 -32.33 21.39
C SER A 144 -3.48 -32.46 20.01
N LYS A 145 -4.44 -33.38 19.90
CA LYS A 145 -5.11 -33.80 18.65
C LYS A 145 -6.38 -32.95 18.36
N PRO A 146 -6.99 -33.07 17.17
CA PRO A 146 -7.75 -31.97 16.57
C PRO A 146 -9.26 -32.05 16.82
N ASP A 147 -9.90 -30.89 16.68
CA ASP A 147 -11.34 -30.80 16.39
C ASP A 147 -11.52 -30.53 14.88
N GLN A 148 -12.56 -31.11 14.28
CA GLN A 148 -12.70 -31.24 12.81
C GLN A 148 -14.06 -30.69 12.33
N PRO A 149 -14.10 -29.51 11.68
CA PRO A 149 -15.29 -29.04 10.96
C PRO A 149 -15.47 -29.71 9.58
N PRO A 150 -16.66 -29.61 8.96
CA PRO A 150 -17.10 -30.53 7.90
C PRO A 150 -16.39 -30.37 6.54
N GLU A 151 -16.49 -31.41 5.70
CA GLU A 151 -15.92 -31.45 4.34
C GLU A 151 -16.50 -30.36 3.40
N GLU A 152 -17.72 -29.88 3.65
CA GLU A 152 -18.41 -28.90 2.78
C GLU A 152 -17.76 -27.51 2.81
N ASP A 153 -17.20 -27.08 3.96
CA ASP A 153 -16.51 -25.79 4.10
C ASP A 153 -15.19 -25.74 3.30
N LYS A 154 -14.55 -26.89 3.06
CA LYS A 154 -13.23 -26.93 2.39
C LYS A 154 -13.30 -26.45 0.95
N ALA A 155 -14.29 -26.91 0.19
CA ALA A 155 -14.49 -26.48 -1.19
C ALA A 155 -14.82 -24.98 -1.28
N SER A 156 -15.56 -24.45 -0.29
CA SER A 156 -15.81 -23.02 -0.16
C SER A 156 -14.51 -22.24 0.07
N LEU A 157 -13.72 -22.63 1.08
CA LEU A 157 -12.43 -22.01 1.43
C LEU A 157 -11.42 -22.07 0.27
N ASP A 158 -11.34 -23.19 -0.44
CA ASP A 158 -10.47 -23.34 -1.62
C ASP A 158 -10.90 -22.36 -2.73
N SER A 159 -12.21 -22.21 -2.98
CA SER A 159 -12.75 -21.25 -3.95
C SER A 159 -12.46 -19.79 -3.56
N GLU A 160 -12.48 -19.47 -2.27
CA GLU A 160 -12.14 -18.15 -1.75
C GLU A 160 -10.65 -17.84 -1.89
N VAL A 161 -9.78 -18.82 -1.59
CA VAL A 161 -8.33 -18.70 -1.80
C VAL A 161 -8.00 -18.49 -3.28
N VAL A 162 -8.65 -19.22 -4.20
CA VAL A 162 -8.50 -19.05 -5.65
C VAL A 162 -8.95 -17.64 -6.08
N ARG A 163 -10.12 -17.19 -5.63
CA ARG A 163 -10.66 -15.85 -5.93
C ARG A 163 -9.73 -14.73 -5.43
N ASP A 164 -9.18 -14.87 -4.24
CA ASP A 164 -8.25 -13.89 -3.66
C ASP A 164 -6.90 -13.90 -4.38
N ALA A 165 -6.41 -15.07 -4.81
CA ALA A 165 -5.19 -15.20 -5.62
C ALA A 165 -5.30 -14.47 -6.96
N ILE A 166 -6.39 -14.70 -7.70
CA ILE A 166 -6.68 -14.02 -8.97
C ILE A 166 -6.71 -12.51 -8.77
N ARG A 167 -7.39 -12.03 -7.72
CA ARG A 167 -7.48 -10.59 -7.42
C ARG A 167 -6.10 -9.98 -7.15
N LEU A 168 -5.28 -10.64 -6.32
CA LEU A 168 -3.93 -10.15 -5.99
C LEU A 168 -2.99 -10.14 -7.22
N LEU A 169 -3.10 -11.13 -8.11
CA LEU A 169 -2.34 -11.16 -9.38
C LEU A 169 -2.79 -10.07 -10.35
N SER A 170 -4.10 -9.82 -10.49
CA SER A 170 -4.60 -8.69 -11.30
C SER A 170 -4.21 -7.30 -10.76
N TRP A 171 -3.78 -7.22 -9.50
CA TRP A 171 -3.19 -6.03 -8.89
C TRP A 171 -1.65 -5.98 -8.98
N GLY A 172 -1.04 -6.91 -9.73
CA GLY A 172 0.41 -6.96 -9.94
C GLY A 172 1.22 -7.48 -8.76
N ARG A 173 0.64 -8.30 -7.86
CA ARG A 173 1.44 -9.01 -6.85
C ARG A 173 2.07 -10.28 -7.42
N GLU A 174 3.27 -10.56 -6.93
CA GLU A 174 4.05 -11.73 -7.31
C GLU A 174 3.55 -13.03 -6.66
N TRP A 175 3.65 -14.14 -7.40
CA TRP A 175 3.21 -15.48 -6.98
C TRP A 175 3.73 -15.94 -5.62
N HIS A 176 4.94 -15.52 -5.24
CA HIS A 176 5.58 -15.91 -3.98
C HIS A 176 5.04 -15.15 -2.77
N GLU A 177 4.39 -13.99 -2.96
CA GLU A 177 3.76 -13.22 -1.88
C GLU A 177 2.37 -13.73 -1.53
N LEU A 178 1.64 -14.29 -2.51
CA LEU A 178 0.24 -14.71 -2.37
C LEU A 178 -0.04 -15.57 -1.13
N PRO A 179 0.78 -16.58 -0.77
CA PRO A 179 0.47 -17.42 0.39
C PRO A 179 0.51 -16.65 1.71
N ALA A 180 1.41 -15.67 1.83
CA ALA A 180 1.55 -14.85 3.03
C ALA A 180 0.50 -13.72 3.07
N ALA A 181 0.09 -13.20 1.92
CA ALA A 181 -0.99 -12.22 1.82
C ALA A 181 -2.35 -12.84 2.18
N ILE A 182 -2.72 -13.95 1.54
CA ILE A 182 -4.01 -14.62 1.75
C ILE A 182 -4.13 -15.15 3.17
N ALA A 183 -3.09 -15.77 3.73
CA ALA A 183 -3.12 -16.31 5.10
C ALA A 183 -3.21 -15.24 6.21
N ARG A 184 -3.12 -13.94 5.89
CA ARG A 184 -3.39 -12.83 6.82
C ARG A 184 -4.85 -12.33 6.77
N MET A 185 -5.62 -12.73 5.76
CA MET A 185 -7.02 -12.33 5.64
C MET A 185 -7.88 -13.18 6.60
N SER A 186 -8.88 -12.54 7.22
CA SER A 186 -9.76 -13.22 8.17
C SER A 186 -10.49 -14.40 7.51
N GLY A 187 -10.63 -15.51 8.24
CA GLY A 187 -11.27 -16.73 7.74
C GLY A 187 -10.48 -17.52 6.69
N ARG A 188 -9.20 -17.20 6.41
CA ARG A 188 -8.38 -17.98 5.47
C ARG A 188 -7.58 -19.10 6.13
N PRO A 189 -7.32 -20.21 5.40
CA PRO A 189 -6.51 -21.30 5.90
C PRO A 189 -5.04 -20.89 6.10
N LYS A 190 -4.30 -21.68 6.88
CA LYS A 190 -2.88 -21.41 7.19
C LYS A 190 -2.03 -21.46 5.93
N THR A 191 -0.92 -20.70 5.90
CA THR A 191 -0.02 -20.51 4.75
C THR A 191 0.41 -21.81 4.05
N ALA A 192 0.57 -22.92 4.78
CA ALA A 192 0.91 -24.22 4.20
C ALA A 192 -0.22 -24.78 3.30
N GLN A 193 -1.47 -24.70 3.76
CA GLN A 193 -2.64 -25.12 3.00
C GLN A 193 -2.93 -24.17 1.83
N VAL A 194 -2.76 -22.85 2.03
CA VAL A 194 -2.84 -21.88 0.93
C VAL A 194 -1.85 -22.21 -0.19
N ARG A 195 -0.58 -22.56 0.13
CA ARG A 195 0.39 -23.01 -0.88
C ARG A 195 -0.06 -24.26 -1.64
N GLN A 196 -0.76 -25.18 -0.98
CA GLN A 196 -1.27 -26.40 -1.60
C GLN A 196 -2.41 -26.08 -2.58
N ILE A 197 -3.38 -25.23 -2.18
CA ILE A 197 -4.49 -24.78 -3.03
C ILE A 197 -3.96 -24.00 -4.24
N LEU A 198 -3.07 -23.04 -4.03
CA LEU A 198 -2.43 -22.25 -5.10
C LEU A 198 -1.67 -23.13 -6.10
N LYS A 199 -1.02 -24.21 -5.63
CA LYS A 199 -0.34 -25.17 -6.50
C LYS A 199 -1.32 -26.05 -7.29
N ALA A 200 -2.46 -26.42 -6.69
CA ALA A 200 -3.47 -27.25 -7.33
C ALA A 200 -4.28 -26.50 -8.42
N HIS A 201 -4.50 -25.19 -8.24
CA HIS A 201 -5.31 -24.37 -9.14
C HIS A 201 -4.50 -23.38 -9.99
N ARG A 202 -3.17 -23.57 -10.08
CA ARG A 202 -2.24 -22.60 -10.69
C ARG A 202 -2.67 -22.15 -12.08
N ASP A 203 -2.89 -23.09 -13.00
CA ASP A 203 -3.16 -22.79 -14.41
C ASP A 203 -4.49 -22.03 -14.58
N THR A 204 -5.51 -22.36 -13.78
CA THR A 204 -6.79 -21.65 -13.73
C THR A 204 -6.62 -20.21 -13.24
N ILE A 205 -5.79 -20.02 -12.21
CA ILE A 205 -5.51 -18.70 -11.64
C ILE A 205 -4.72 -17.83 -12.64
N GLU A 206 -3.69 -18.36 -13.30
CA GLU A 206 -2.90 -17.61 -14.30
C GLU A 206 -3.77 -17.19 -15.50
N LEU A 207 -4.61 -18.10 -16.01
CA LEU A 207 -5.52 -17.80 -17.12
C LEU A 207 -6.56 -16.72 -16.75
N GLN A 208 -7.20 -16.85 -15.59
CA GLN A 208 -8.23 -15.91 -15.15
C GLN A 208 -7.66 -14.55 -14.71
N ALA A 209 -6.48 -14.51 -14.10
CA ALA A 209 -5.80 -13.26 -13.77
C ALA A 209 -5.36 -12.50 -15.03
N THR A 210 -4.92 -13.20 -16.06
CA THR A 210 -4.55 -12.60 -17.36
C THR A 210 -5.77 -12.02 -18.07
N ASP A 211 -6.88 -12.76 -18.15
CA ASP A 211 -8.14 -12.29 -18.74
C ASP A 211 -8.74 -11.08 -17.99
N LEU A 212 -8.68 -11.07 -16.65
CA LEU A 212 -9.07 -9.91 -15.83
C LEU A 212 -8.17 -8.70 -16.09
N SER A 213 -6.86 -8.91 -16.21
CA SER A 213 -5.90 -7.82 -16.47
C SER A 213 -6.00 -7.26 -17.89
N ALA A 214 -6.47 -8.05 -18.86
CA ALA A 214 -6.68 -7.63 -20.24
C ALA A 214 -8.01 -6.87 -20.48
N LYS A 215 -8.92 -6.86 -19.49
CA LYS A 215 -10.23 -6.19 -19.54
C LYS A 215 -10.26 -4.83 -18.84
N HIS A 216 -9.13 -4.37 -18.29
CA HIS A 216 -8.97 -3.16 -17.48
C HIS A 216 -7.88 -2.21 -18.01
#